data_AF-A0A940VJ69-F1
#
_entry.id   AF-A0A940VJ69-F1
#
_cell.length_a   1.000
_cell.length_b   1.000
_cell.length_c   1.000
_cell.angle_alpha   90.00
_cell.angle_beta   90.00
_cell.angle_gamma   90.00
#
_symmetry.space_group_name_H-M   'P 1'
#
loop_
_entity.id
_entity.type
_entity.pdbx_description
1 polymer ?
#
loop_
_entity_poly.entity_id
_entity_poly.type
_entity_poly.pdbx_seq_one_letter_code
_entity_poly.pdbx_strand_id
1 'polypeptide(L)'
;MLASVSARNSGVYYRTRAAVLCFGGWGLQTMLHLWPRLRLIQEERQILGIDRELPNLDRLTAFAAILPKTAPASGPLPVPPFHVLQPDLERYPAPFYLERQLASIEAEAAEASVSGLTHAERVGARLLKRVRDDGYVRPLPVTFRQPADDRSGERPASRVDMFRAGIEAAGPTVRALVSQVIDPTRLDSMQTRDPFVQTTIYVIAPLSEPLASALVWPVVSELVGALKRRHVSRVIAFFSMASFAPDDGRAIEEATAHMSLRELEVLTGSVGQDDHPDLLSRLIADCGGAVWEERVGKRLFDMVHLIDREKSNQALAESAL
;
A
#
# COMPACT_ATOMS: atom_id res chain seq x y z
N MET A 1 -42.46 13.11 -5.90
CA MET A 1 -42.79 12.94 -4.48
C MET A 1 -41.45 12.87 -3.73
N LEU A 2 -40.93 14.02 -3.34
CA LEU A 2 -39.61 14.20 -2.71
C LEU A 2 -39.79 14.16 -1.19
N ALA A 3 -39.35 13.08 -0.55
CA ALA A 3 -39.26 13.03 0.91
C ALA A 3 -37.86 13.52 1.33
N SER A 4 -37.80 14.75 1.82
CA SER A 4 -36.65 15.28 2.54
C SER A 4 -36.52 14.54 3.87
N VAL A 5 -35.48 13.73 4.05
CA VAL A 5 -35.10 13.23 5.37
C VAL A 5 -34.16 14.27 5.98
N SER A 6 -34.77 15.23 6.67
CA SER A 6 -34.10 16.07 7.66
C SER A 6 -33.74 15.19 8.85
N ALA A 7 -32.51 14.69 8.89
CA ALA A 7 -31.97 14.05 10.08
C ALA A 7 -31.50 15.14 11.05
N ARG A 8 -32.38 15.56 11.95
CA ARG A 8 -31.98 16.09 13.25
C ARG A 8 -31.29 14.95 14.00
N ASN A 9 -29.96 14.96 14.06
CA ASN A 9 -29.22 14.10 14.97
C ASN A 9 -28.34 14.95 15.90
N SER A 10 -28.79 14.99 17.15
CA SER A 10 -28.03 15.29 18.35
C SER A 10 -26.67 14.57 18.37
N GLY A 11 -25.58 15.33 18.33
CA GLY A 11 -24.44 15.19 19.25
C GLY A 11 -23.72 13.85 19.41
N VAL A 12 -23.58 13.01 18.38
CA VAL A 12 -22.59 11.91 18.38
C VAL A 12 -21.72 12.05 17.14
N TYR A 13 -20.57 12.70 17.28
CA TYR A 13 -19.55 12.72 16.23
C TYR A 13 -18.94 11.33 16.08
N TYR A 14 -19.32 10.61 15.03
CA TYR A 14 -18.55 9.45 14.58
C TYR A 14 -17.15 9.94 14.18
N ARG A 15 -16.13 9.64 14.98
CA ARG A 15 -14.73 9.99 14.65
C ARG A 15 -14.14 8.84 13.84
N THR A 16 -14.33 8.90 12.53
CA THR A 16 -13.74 7.94 11.59
C THR A 16 -12.25 8.24 11.44
N ARG A 17 -11.39 7.25 11.70
CA ARG A 17 -9.94 7.32 11.44
C ARG A 17 -9.57 6.52 10.19
N ALA A 18 -8.42 6.83 9.62
CA ALA A 18 -7.89 6.23 8.41
C ALA A 18 -6.49 5.64 8.68
N ALA A 19 -6.33 4.33 8.44
CA ALA A 19 -5.03 3.71 8.29
C ALA A 19 -4.80 3.46 6.80
N VAL A 20 -3.77 4.05 6.22
CA VAL A 20 -3.48 3.99 4.78
C VAL A 20 -2.24 3.13 4.56
N LEU A 21 -2.44 1.97 3.95
CA LEU A 21 -1.40 1.00 3.61
C LEU A 21 -1.04 1.15 2.13
N CYS A 22 0.15 1.66 1.88
CA CYS A 22 0.67 1.98 0.56
C CYS A 22 1.65 0.90 0.10
N PHE A 23 1.32 0.16 -0.96
CA PHE A 23 2.20 -0.86 -1.52
C PHE A 23 2.95 -0.33 -2.73
N GLY A 24 4.20 -0.74 -2.89
CA GLY A 24 5.02 -0.46 -4.07
C GLY A 24 5.35 1.02 -4.29
N GLY A 25 5.86 1.31 -5.48
CA GLY A 25 6.18 2.65 -5.95
C GLY A 25 4.95 3.54 -6.00
N TRP A 26 3.86 3.07 -6.62
CA TRP A 26 2.62 3.84 -6.73
C TRP A 26 2.03 4.20 -5.35
N GLY A 27 1.98 3.25 -4.42
CA GLY A 27 1.52 3.53 -3.06
C GLY A 27 2.41 4.57 -2.36
N LEU A 28 3.73 4.47 -2.51
CA LEU A 28 4.68 5.47 -1.99
C LEU A 28 4.43 6.85 -2.59
N GLN A 29 4.18 6.94 -3.91
CA GLN A 29 3.81 8.19 -4.57
C GLN A 29 2.51 8.76 -3.95
N THR A 30 1.47 7.94 -3.79
CA THR A 30 0.22 8.39 -3.16
C THR A 30 0.42 8.88 -1.73
N MET A 31 1.25 8.20 -0.93
CA MET A 31 1.60 8.64 0.42
C MET A 31 2.28 10.01 0.40
N LEU A 32 3.30 10.18 -0.43
CA LEU A 32 4.05 11.44 -0.56
C LEU A 32 3.23 12.57 -1.18
N HIS A 33 2.15 12.23 -1.91
CA HIS A 33 1.21 13.21 -2.40
C HIS A 33 0.25 13.67 -1.29
N LEU A 34 -0.35 12.73 -0.55
CA LEU A 34 -1.40 13.03 0.44
C LEU A 34 -0.85 13.56 1.76
N TRP A 35 0.19 12.93 2.29
CA TRP A 35 0.72 13.20 3.63
C TRP A 35 1.11 14.68 3.86
N PRO A 36 1.94 15.34 3.02
CA PRO A 36 2.29 16.75 3.23
C PRO A 36 1.10 17.69 3.02
N ARG A 37 0.14 17.33 2.16
CA ARG A 37 -1.06 18.14 1.91
C ARG A 37 -2.02 18.11 3.10
N LEU A 38 -2.19 16.96 3.75
CA LEU A 38 -2.96 16.87 5.00
C LEU A 38 -2.36 17.73 6.10
N ARG A 39 -1.02 17.73 6.21
CA ARG A 39 -0.30 18.57 7.17
C ARG A 39 -0.50 20.06 6.88
N LEU A 40 -0.39 20.47 5.63
CA LEU A 40 -0.60 21.87 5.23
C LEU A 40 -2.01 22.36 5.57
N ILE A 41 -3.03 21.53 5.34
CA ILE A 41 -4.41 21.84 5.75
C ILE A 41 -4.52 21.95 7.29
N GLN A 42 -3.80 21.11 8.03
CA GLN A 42 -3.79 21.17 9.50
C GLN A 42 -3.10 22.46 10.01
N GLU A 43 -2.03 22.90 9.35
CA GLU A 43 -1.33 24.16 9.66
C GLU A 43 -2.21 25.37 9.34
N GLU A 44 -2.91 25.36 8.21
CA GLU A 44 -3.88 26.40 7.86
C GLU A 44 -4.99 26.52 8.91
N ARG A 45 -5.54 25.38 9.37
CA ARG A 45 -6.53 25.36 10.46
C ARG A 45 -6.01 25.95 11.76
N GLN A 46 -4.73 25.70 12.09
CA GLN A 46 -4.09 26.25 13.28
C GLN A 46 -3.91 27.77 13.16
N ILE A 47 -3.50 28.26 11.99
CA ILE A 47 -3.37 29.69 11.72
C ILE A 47 -4.72 30.40 11.82
N LEU A 48 -5.78 29.78 11.31
CA LEU A 48 -7.14 30.29 11.38
C LEU A 48 -7.79 30.13 12.77
N GLY A 49 -7.15 29.45 13.72
CA GLY A 49 -7.66 29.23 15.07
C GLY A 49 -8.86 28.29 15.18
N ILE A 50 -9.18 27.53 14.13
CA ILE A 50 -10.32 26.59 14.07
C ILE A 50 -9.93 25.14 14.39
N ASP A 51 -8.66 24.89 14.69
CA ASP A 51 -8.12 23.56 14.99
C ASP A 51 -8.68 22.94 16.28
N ARG A 52 -9.20 23.77 17.19
CA ARG A 52 -9.89 23.31 18.41
C ARG A 52 -11.32 22.81 18.15
N GLU A 53 -11.93 23.24 17.06
CA GLU A 53 -13.31 22.89 16.68
C GLU A 53 -13.36 21.68 15.76
N LEU A 54 -12.27 21.41 15.03
CA LEU A 54 -12.16 20.31 14.08
C LEU A 54 -11.23 19.21 14.59
N PRO A 55 -11.45 17.94 14.18
CA PRO A 55 -10.49 16.87 14.45
C PRO A 55 -9.09 17.17 13.88
N ASN A 56 -8.06 16.88 14.67
CA ASN A 56 -6.68 17.00 14.24
C ASN A 56 -6.35 15.94 13.17
N LEU A 57 -6.04 16.39 11.96
CA LEU A 57 -5.77 15.52 10.81
C LEU A 57 -4.53 14.63 11.00
N ASP A 58 -3.50 15.12 11.69
CA ASP A 58 -2.28 14.35 11.98
C ASP A 58 -2.56 13.15 12.92
N ARG A 59 -3.69 13.17 13.62
CA ARG A 59 -4.14 12.08 14.51
C ARG A 59 -5.21 11.19 13.88
N LEU A 60 -5.83 11.63 12.80
CA LEU A 60 -6.89 10.88 12.11
C LEU A 60 -6.34 9.94 11.05
N THR A 61 -5.19 10.27 10.45
CA THR A 61 -4.63 9.50 9.34
C THR A 61 -3.23 9.04 9.68
N ALA A 62 -2.98 7.74 9.61
CA ALA A 62 -1.63 7.18 9.65
C ALA A 62 -1.33 6.44 8.34
N PHE A 63 -0.06 6.48 7.94
CA PHE A 63 0.41 5.83 6.73
C PHE A 63 1.46 4.77 7.06
N ALA A 64 1.49 3.71 6.26
CA ALA A 64 2.65 2.85 6.14
C ALA A 64 2.89 2.51 4.68
N ALA A 65 4.16 2.39 4.30
CA ALA A 65 4.57 2.01 2.97
C ALA A 65 5.26 0.63 3.00
N ILE A 66 4.84 -0.27 2.12
CA ILE A 66 5.37 -1.64 1.99
C ILE A 66 5.95 -1.77 0.58
N LEU A 67 7.28 -1.85 0.46
CA LEU A 67 7.95 -1.82 -0.83
C LEU A 67 8.93 -3.00 -0.98
N PRO A 68 8.88 -3.73 -2.11
CA PRO A 68 9.88 -4.74 -2.43
C PRO A 68 11.31 -4.20 -2.40
N LYS A 69 12.27 -5.03 -1.95
CA LYS A 69 13.68 -4.73 -2.15
C LYS A 69 14.09 -5.22 -3.54
N THR A 70 14.49 -4.30 -4.41
CA THR A 70 14.78 -4.60 -5.82
C THR A 70 16.25 -4.90 -6.10
N ALA A 71 17.15 -4.63 -5.16
CA ALA A 71 18.57 -4.95 -5.27
C ALA A 71 18.93 -6.24 -4.49
N PRO A 72 19.80 -7.11 -5.04
CA PRO A 72 20.27 -8.30 -4.33
C PRO A 72 20.92 -7.90 -3.00
N ALA A 73 20.86 -8.80 -2.01
CA ALA A 73 21.49 -8.57 -0.71
C ALA A 73 23.01 -8.59 -0.85
N SER A 74 23.63 -7.41 -0.96
CA SER A 74 25.07 -7.25 -0.85
C SER A 74 25.47 -7.20 0.62
N GLY A 75 25.73 -8.36 1.22
CA GLY A 75 26.28 -8.47 2.57
C GLY A 75 26.07 -9.84 3.21
N PRO A 76 26.85 -10.18 4.26
CA PRO A 76 26.79 -11.48 4.94
C PRO A 76 25.58 -11.63 5.88
N LEU A 77 24.75 -10.59 6.01
CA LEU A 77 23.59 -10.60 6.88
C LEU A 77 22.30 -10.74 6.05
N PRO A 78 21.36 -11.60 6.47
CA PRO A 78 20.08 -11.73 5.78
C PRO A 78 19.34 -10.39 5.85
N VAL A 79 19.13 -9.79 4.68
CA VAL A 79 18.38 -8.53 4.55
C VAL A 79 16.92 -8.88 4.29
N PRO A 80 15.96 -8.22 4.94
CA PRO A 80 14.56 -8.45 4.64
C PRO A 80 14.23 -8.27 3.15
N PRO A 81 13.34 -9.11 2.59
CA PRO A 81 13.00 -9.11 1.18
C PRO A 81 12.20 -7.87 0.75
N PHE A 82 11.59 -7.17 1.71
CA PHE A 82 10.87 -5.93 1.48
C PHE A 82 10.99 -4.98 2.67
N HIS A 83 10.74 -3.71 2.41
CA HIS A 83 10.71 -2.64 3.40
C HIS A 83 9.29 -2.45 3.94
N VAL A 84 9.19 -2.21 5.24
CA VAL A 84 7.98 -1.70 5.88
C VAL A 84 8.36 -0.38 6.53
N LEU A 85 7.75 0.70 6.08
CA LEU A 85 8.15 2.06 6.38
C LEU A 85 6.96 2.85 6.91
N GLN A 86 7.25 3.89 7.69
CA GLN A 86 6.29 4.90 8.08
C GLN A 86 6.85 6.29 7.75
N PRO A 87 5.99 7.30 7.55
CA PRO A 87 6.44 8.68 7.47
C PRO A 87 7.21 9.13 8.72
N ASP A 88 8.18 10.01 8.54
CA ASP A 88 8.82 10.71 9.64
C ASP A 88 7.96 11.90 10.08
N LEU A 89 7.23 11.75 11.19
CA LEU A 89 6.34 12.80 11.71
C LEU A 89 7.07 14.06 12.20
N GLU A 90 8.39 14.04 12.30
CA GLU A 90 9.21 15.22 12.62
C GLU A 90 9.70 15.95 11.37
N ARG A 91 9.55 15.33 10.19
CA ARG A 91 10.12 15.85 8.94
C ARG A 91 9.16 15.66 7.77
N TYR A 92 8.51 16.75 7.37
CA TYR A 92 7.57 16.74 6.26
C TYR A 92 8.24 17.16 4.94
N PRO A 93 7.94 16.49 3.82
CA PRO A 93 8.33 16.96 2.51
C PRO A 93 7.53 18.22 2.13
N ALA A 94 8.09 19.04 1.24
CA ALA A 94 7.33 20.13 0.64
C ALA A 94 6.14 19.57 -0.18
N PRO A 95 5.01 20.30 -0.32
CA PRO A 95 3.82 19.80 -1.02
C PRO A 95 4.06 19.31 -2.45
N PHE A 96 5.05 19.90 -3.14
CA PHE A 96 5.45 19.58 -4.52
C PHE A 96 6.73 18.72 -4.59
N TYR A 97 7.14 18.11 -3.47
CA TYR A 97 8.33 17.27 -3.40
C TYR A 97 8.25 16.10 -4.39
N LEU A 98 7.12 15.38 -4.39
CA LEU A 98 6.93 14.20 -5.22
C LEU A 98 7.11 14.52 -6.70
N GLU A 99 6.43 15.55 -7.18
CA GLU A 99 6.42 15.97 -8.57
C GLU A 99 7.84 16.35 -9.02
N ARG A 100 8.60 17.05 -8.17
CA ARG A 100 10.01 17.37 -8.43
C ARG A 100 10.89 16.12 -8.49
N GLN A 101 10.68 15.15 -7.59
CA GLN A 101 11.45 13.91 -7.61
C GLN A 101 11.13 13.07 -8.85
N LEU A 102 9.86 12.92 -9.22
CA LEU A 102 9.46 12.16 -10.41
C LEU A 102 10.04 12.77 -11.69
N ALA A 103 9.94 14.09 -11.87
CA ALA A 103 10.52 14.77 -13.03
C ALA A 103 12.04 14.56 -13.13
N SER A 104 12.75 14.58 -12.00
CA SER A 104 14.19 14.32 -11.96
C SER A 104 14.53 12.83 -12.20
N ILE A 105 13.70 11.90 -11.70
CA ILE A 105 13.86 10.46 -11.95
C ILE A 105 13.67 10.15 -13.44
N GLU A 106 12.69 10.77 -14.09
CA GLU A 106 12.41 10.64 -15.53
C GLU A 106 13.59 11.13 -16.36
N ALA A 107 14.15 12.31 -16.03
CA ALA A 107 15.35 12.83 -16.70
C ALA A 107 16.54 11.86 -16.60
N GLU A 108 16.77 11.25 -15.43
CA GLU A 108 17.84 10.25 -15.22
C GLU A 108 17.52 8.88 -15.84
N ALA A 109 16.25 8.57 -16.14
CA ALA A 109 15.85 7.28 -16.69
C ALA A 109 16.19 7.14 -18.18
N ALA A 110 16.32 8.26 -18.89
CA ALA A 110 16.74 8.29 -20.29
C ALA A 110 18.17 7.76 -20.52
N GLU A 111 18.99 7.65 -19.47
CA GLU A 111 20.44 7.42 -19.58
C GLU A 111 20.91 5.99 -19.20
N ALA A 112 20.06 5.10 -18.67
CA ALA A 112 20.49 3.78 -18.19
C ALA A 112 19.46 2.65 -18.43
N SER A 113 19.81 1.64 -19.23
CA SER A 113 18.91 0.52 -19.60
C SER A 113 19.53 -0.88 -19.53
N VAL A 114 19.82 -1.39 -18.32
CA VAL A 114 19.91 -2.85 -18.10
C VAL A 114 19.43 -3.18 -16.68
N SER A 115 18.13 -3.36 -16.49
CA SER A 115 17.56 -3.80 -15.20
C SER A 115 16.34 -4.68 -15.47
N GLY A 116 16.29 -5.87 -14.86
CA GLY A 116 15.17 -6.82 -14.98
C GLY A 116 13.89 -6.41 -14.22
N LEU A 117 13.69 -5.11 -14.01
CA LEU A 117 12.56 -4.52 -13.30
C LEU A 117 11.65 -3.81 -14.31
N THR A 118 10.35 -3.73 -14.03
CA THR A 118 9.44 -2.91 -14.84
C THR A 118 9.78 -1.42 -14.74
N HIS A 119 9.19 -0.58 -15.59
CA HIS A 119 9.40 0.87 -15.50
C HIS A 119 8.87 1.39 -14.15
N ALA A 120 7.66 0.99 -13.75
CA ALA A 120 7.06 1.34 -12.46
C ALA A 120 7.93 0.94 -11.26
N GLU A 121 8.49 -0.28 -11.27
CA GLU A 121 9.39 -0.74 -10.20
C GLU A 121 10.71 0.04 -10.14
N ARG A 122 11.26 0.43 -11.29
CA ARG A 122 12.46 1.29 -11.34
C ARG A 122 12.18 2.68 -10.77
N VAL A 123 11.07 3.29 -11.17
CA VAL A 123 10.63 4.59 -10.63
C VAL A 123 10.41 4.49 -9.12
N GLY A 124 9.70 3.46 -8.66
CA GLY A 124 9.45 3.20 -7.25
C GLY A 124 10.73 3.01 -6.43
N ALA A 125 11.68 2.23 -6.94
CA ALA A 125 12.96 1.98 -6.27
C ALA A 125 13.82 3.25 -6.18
N ARG A 126 13.88 4.05 -7.25
CA ARG A 126 14.59 5.35 -7.25
C ARG A 126 13.94 6.33 -6.29
N LEU A 127 12.61 6.44 -6.30
CA LEU A 127 11.87 7.29 -5.39
C LEU A 127 12.11 6.87 -3.93
N LEU A 128 12.03 5.58 -3.63
CA LEU A 128 12.31 5.05 -2.30
C LEU A 128 13.71 5.45 -1.82
N LYS A 129 14.72 5.31 -2.67
CA LYS A 129 16.10 5.69 -2.34
C LYS A 129 16.16 7.16 -1.92
N ARG A 130 15.63 8.07 -2.76
CA ARG A 130 15.66 9.52 -2.48
C ARG A 130 14.91 9.89 -1.21
N VAL A 131 13.73 9.32 -1.00
CA VAL A 131 12.89 9.59 0.18
C VAL A 131 13.59 9.14 1.48
N ARG A 132 14.37 8.04 1.41
CA ARG A 132 15.19 7.58 2.54
C ARG A 132 16.42 8.46 2.76
N ASP A 133 17.13 8.83 1.69
CA ASP A 133 18.31 9.70 1.75
C ASP A 133 17.92 11.08 2.32
N ASP A 134 16.75 11.58 1.94
CA ASP A 134 16.17 12.83 2.46
C ASP A 134 15.57 12.67 3.88
N GLY A 135 15.50 11.46 4.44
CA GLY A 135 15.03 11.20 5.80
C GLY A 135 13.53 11.44 6.03
N TYR A 136 12.69 11.32 4.99
CA TYR A 136 11.23 11.50 5.12
C TYR A 136 10.48 10.26 5.57
N VAL A 137 11.14 9.09 5.59
CA VAL A 137 10.56 7.83 6.03
C VAL A 137 11.49 7.11 6.99
N ARG A 138 10.91 6.40 7.95
CA ARG A 138 11.60 5.57 8.93
C ARG A 138 11.16 4.11 8.79
N PRO A 139 12.06 3.13 8.96
CA PRO A 139 11.66 1.73 8.96
C PRO A 139 10.80 1.41 10.19
N LEU A 140 9.76 0.61 9.98
CA LEU A 140 9.01 -0.02 11.07
C LEU A 140 9.80 -1.25 11.57
N PRO A 141 9.86 -1.48 12.89
CA PRO A 141 10.60 -2.61 13.45
C PRO A 141 9.86 -3.92 13.19
N VAL A 142 10.19 -4.57 12.07
CA VAL A 142 9.66 -5.88 11.68
C VAL A 142 10.74 -6.93 11.85
N THR A 143 10.45 -7.97 12.62
CA THR A 143 11.35 -9.12 12.80
C THR A 143 11.07 -10.14 11.71
N PHE A 144 11.98 -10.26 10.75
CA PHE A 144 11.92 -11.29 9.71
C PHE A 144 12.57 -12.58 10.21
N ARG A 145 11.98 -13.73 9.89
CA ARG A 145 12.67 -15.02 10.08
C ARG A 145 13.77 -15.14 9.03
N GLN A 146 14.88 -15.75 9.43
CA GLN A 146 15.96 -16.10 8.51
C GLN A 146 15.43 -17.09 7.47
N PRO A 147 15.55 -16.82 6.16
CA PRO A 147 15.29 -17.85 5.16
C PRO A 147 16.33 -18.96 5.30
N ALA A 148 15.89 -20.21 5.13
CA ALA A 148 16.71 -21.40 5.36
C ALA A 148 17.71 -21.71 4.22
N ASP A 149 17.69 -20.96 3.11
CA ASP A 149 18.51 -21.26 1.94
C ASP A 149 19.21 -20.00 1.39
N ASP A 150 20.54 -20.01 1.50
CA ASP A 150 21.45 -18.90 1.16
C ASP A 150 22.16 -19.16 -0.19
N ARG A 151 21.38 -19.51 -1.24
CA ARG A 151 21.93 -19.92 -2.55
C ARG A 151 21.59 -18.99 -3.73
N SER A 152 20.93 -17.85 -3.51
CA SER A 152 20.36 -17.04 -4.60
C SER A 152 20.86 -15.60 -4.70
N GLY A 153 22.03 -15.28 -4.13
CA GLY A 153 22.57 -13.90 -4.06
C GLY A 153 22.75 -13.15 -5.39
N GLU A 154 22.60 -13.81 -6.54
CA GLU A 154 22.85 -13.23 -7.86
C GLU A 154 21.60 -12.99 -8.72
N ARG A 155 20.44 -13.61 -8.42
CA ARG A 155 19.24 -13.47 -9.26
C ARG A 155 18.31 -12.37 -8.74
N PRO A 156 17.71 -11.53 -9.63
CA PRO A 156 16.62 -10.65 -9.25
C PRO A 156 15.47 -11.43 -8.59
N ALA A 157 14.88 -10.86 -7.54
CA ALA A 157 13.73 -11.47 -6.88
C ALA A 157 12.59 -11.66 -7.88
N SER A 158 11.97 -12.85 -7.87
CA SER A 158 10.77 -13.11 -8.66
C SER A 158 9.50 -12.77 -7.87
N ARG A 159 8.37 -12.68 -8.58
CA ARG A 159 7.04 -12.54 -7.96
C ARG A 159 6.76 -13.66 -6.94
N VAL A 160 7.13 -14.89 -7.28
CA VAL A 160 6.96 -16.06 -6.41
C VAL A 160 7.77 -15.87 -5.12
N ASP A 161 9.03 -15.45 -5.22
CA ASP A 161 9.87 -15.20 -4.05
C ASP A 161 9.25 -14.12 -3.15
N MET A 162 8.69 -13.07 -3.76
CA MET A 162 8.05 -11.98 -3.02
C MET A 162 6.74 -12.41 -2.35
N PHE A 163 5.93 -13.24 -3.01
CA PHE A 163 4.71 -13.80 -2.41
C PHE A 163 5.05 -14.69 -1.20
N ARG A 164 6.06 -15.56 -1.34
CA ARG A 164 6.55 -16.43 -0.24
C ARG A 164 7.06 -15.59 0.94
N ALA A 165 7.92 -14.62 0.65
CA ALA A 165 8.38 -13.65 1.63
C ALA A 165 7.21 -12.94 2.34
N GLY A 166 6.17 -12.58 1.58
CA GLY A 166 4.95 -12.00 2.11
C GLY A 166 4.26 -12.91 3.13
N ILE A 167 4.09 -14.19 2.82
CA ILE A 167 3.50 -15.19 3.74
C ILE A 167 4.35 -15.35 5.01
N GLU A 168 5.65 -15.56 4.86
CA GLU A 168 6.56 -15.81 5.97
C GLU A 168 6.65 -14.63 6.93
N ALA A 169 6.64 -13.40 6.39
CA ALA A 169 6.78 -12.17 7.15
C ALA A 169 5.43 -11.53 7.54
N ALA A 170 4.29 -12.09 7.14
CA ALA A 170 2.98 -11.47 7.33
C ALA A 170 2.69 -11.21 8.82
N GLY A 171 2.85 -12.21 9.69
CA GLY A 171 2.56 -12.08 11.12
C GLY A 171 3.37 -10.96 11.80
N PRO A 172 4.71 -10.95 11.71
CA PRO A 172 5.54 -9.85 12.19
C PRO A 172 5.19 -8.48 11.59
N THR A 173 4.96 -8.42 10.27
CA THR A 173 4.59 -7.19 9.56
C THR A 173 3.29 -6.63 10.10
N VAL A 174 2.25 -7.46 10.21
CA VAL A 174 0.93 -7.07 10.72
C VAL A 174 1.00 -6.64 12.17
N ARG A 175 1.81 -7.27 13.02
CA ARG A 175 2.01 -6.79 14.41
C ARG A 175 2.60 -5.38 14.45
N ALA A 176 3.58 -5.08 13.58
CA ALA A 176 4.14 -3.73 13.47
C ALA A 176 3.09 -2.73 12.95
N LEU A 177 2.35 -3.06 11.89
CA LEU A 177 1.28 -2.22 11.34
C LEU A 177 0.19 -1.94 12.37
N VAL A 178 -0.26 -2.97 13.10
CA VAL A 178 -1.28 -2.81 14.13
C VAL A 178 -0.79 -1.87 15.23
N SER A 179 0.40 -2.08 15.75
CA SER A 179 0.93 -1.30 16.89
C SER A 179 1.34 0.12 16.54
N GLN A 180 1.81 0.37 15.32
CA GLN A 180 2.42 1.66 14.92
C GLN A 180 1.55 2.49 13.97
N VAL A 181 0.58 1.87 13.28
CA VAL A 181 -0.25 2.55 12.28
C VAL A 181 -1.71 2.55 12.71
N ILE A 182 -2.23 1.38 13.11
CA ILE A 182 -3.66 1.24 13.40
C ILE A 182 -3.98 1.70 14.83
N ASP A 183 -3.25 1.22 15.84
CA ASP A 183 -3.51 1.56 17.24
C ASP A 183 -3.20 3.01 17.62
N PRO A 184 -2.17 3.69 17.07
CA PRO A 184 -1.96 5.12 17.36
C PRO A 184 -3.07 5.99 16.79
N THR A 185 -3.72 5.54 15.70
CA THR A 185 -4.98 6.14 15.24
C THR A 185 -6.16 5.77 16.13
N ARG A 186 -5.98 5.22 17.34
CA ARG A 186 -7.03 5.04 18.36
C ARG A 186 -6.65 5.85 19.59
N LEU A 187 -7.49 6.82 20.00
CA LEU A 187 -7.29 7.56 21.26
C LEU A 187 -7.83 6.73 22.44
N ASP A 188 -7.44 5.45 22.50
CA ASP A 188 -7.99 4.44 23.40
C ASP A 188 -7.44 4.52 24.83
N SER A 189 -6.66 5.56 25.17
CA SER A 189 -6.09 5.71 26.51
C SER A 189 -7.14 5.92 27.60
N MET A 190 -8.40 6.19 27.24
CA MET A 190 -9.51 6.36 28.19
C MET A 190 -10.56 5.24 28.14
N GLN A 191 -10.87 4.66 26.97
CA GLN A 191 -11.86 3.57 26.82
C GLN A 191 -11.50 2.67 25.63
N THR A 192 -10.83 1.54 25.92
CA THR A 192 -10.37 0.54 24.93
C THR A 192 -11.49 -0.20 24.18
N ARG A 193 -12.75 0.16 24.45
CA ARG A 193 -13.97 -0.45 23.88
C ARG A 193 -15.01 0.58 23.46
N ASP A 194 -14.59 1.82 23.17
CA ASP A 194 -15.52 2.82 22.66
C ASP A 194 -16.04 2.40 21.27
N PRO A 195 -17.33 2.01 21.14
CA PRO A 195 -17.91 1.57 19.87
C PRO A 195 -18.00 2.70 18.83
N PHE A 196 -17.73 3.95 19.23
CA PHE A 196 -17.80 5.13 18.38
C PHE A 196 -16.47 5.45 17.66
N VAL A 197 -15.37 4.75 17.97
CA VAL A 197 -14.09 4.88 17.26
C VAL A 197 -13.98 3.82 16.17
N GLN A 198 -14.35 4.21 14.96
CA GLN A 198 -14.28 3.37 13.76
C GLN A 198 -13.00 3.66 12.98
N THR A 199 -12.20 2.62 12.71
CA THR A 199 -11.04 2.74 11.81
C THR A 199 -11.39 2.16 10.45
N THR A 200 -11.17 2.94 9.40
CA THR A 200 -11.21 2.49 8.00
C THR A 200 -9.78 2.23 7.54
N ILE A 201 -9.56 1.08 6.92
CA ILE A 201 -8.26 0.71 6.35
C ILE A 201 -8.34 0.94 4.84
N TYR A 202 -7.45 1.78 4.34
CA TYR A 202 -7.28 2.01 2.91
C TYR A 202 -6.05 1.23 2.43
N VAL A 203 -6.22 0.38 1.44
CA VAL A 203 -5.13 -0.35 0.78
C VAL A 203 -4.90 0.26 -0.59
N ILE A 204 -3.75 0.86 -0.80
CA ILE A 204 -3.38 1.55 -2.03
C ILE A 204 -2.25 0.73 -2.66
N ALA A 205 -2.52 0.01 -3.76
CA ALA A 205 -1.53 -0.87 -4.36
C ALA A 205 -1.50 -0.82 -5.90
N PRO A 206 -0.31 -0.90 -6.52
CA PRO A 206 -0.15 -1.08 -7.95
C PRO A 206 -0.33 -2.55 -8.34
N LEU A 207 -1.17 -2.81 -9.35
CA LEU A 207 -1.27 -4.14 -9.97
C LEU A 207 -0.26 -4.33 -11.11
N SER A 208 0.25 -3.24 -11.69
CA SER A 208 1.28 -3.24 -12.73
C SER A 208 2.72 -3.44 -12.20
N GLU A 209 2.95 -3.36 -10.88
CA GLU A 209 4.24 -3.65 -10.25
C GLU A 209 4.27 -5.11 -9.76
N PRO A 210 5.00 -6.03 -10.42
CA PRO A 210 4.89 -7.47 -10.15
C PRO A 210 5.35 -7.86 -8.75
N LEU A 211 6.38 -7.22 -8.19
CA LEU A 211 6.83 -7.56 -6.85
C LEU A 211 5.88 -6.99 -5.78
N ALA A 212 5.43 -5.75 -5.94
CA ALA A 212 4.59 -5.10 -4.94
C ALA A 212 3.20 -5.74 -4.83
N SER A 213 2.56 -6.05 -5.96
CA SER A 213 1.24 -6.68 -5.98
C SER A 213 1.21 -8.07 -5.33
N ALA A 214 2.30 -8.83 -5.40
CA ALA A 214 2.42 -10.13 -4.73
C ALA A 214 2.40 -10.04 -3.19
N LEU A 215 2.72 -8.88 -2.61
CA LEU A 215 2.66 -8.67 -1.15
C LEU A 215 1.25 -8.35 -0.65
N VAL A 216 0.34 -7.93 -1.54
CA VAL A 216 -0.98 -7.41 -1.15
C VAL A 216 -1.79 -8.48 -0.44
N TRP A 217 -1.98 -9.64 -1.06
CA TRP A 217 -2.83 -10.68 -0.46
C TRP A 217 -2.24 -11.23 0.85
N PRO A 218 -0.96 -11.66 0.93
CA PRO A 218 -0.42 -12.21 2.18
C PRO A 218 -0.54 -11.23 3.36
N VAL A 219 -0.16 -9.96 3.16
CA VAL A 219 -0.18 -8.96 4.23
C VAL A 219 -1.61 -8.60 4.62
N VAL A 220 -2.50 -8.35 3.66
CA VAL A 220 -3.88 -7.96 3.96
C VAL A 220 -4.68 -9.12 4.55
N SER A 221 -4.44 -10.35 4.11
CA SER A 221 -5.11 -11.56 4.64
C SER A 221 -4.78 -11.80 6.10
N GLU A 222 -3.50 -11.70 6.48
CA GLU A 222 -3.08 -11.75 7.89
C GLU A 222 -3.62 -10.57 8.68
N LEU A 223 -3.63 -9.37 8.08
CA LEU A 223 -4.15 -8.17 8.73
C LEU A 223 -5.64 -8.33 9.07
N VAL A 224 -6.47 -8.70 8.11
CA VAL A 224 -7.90 -8.96 8.32
C VAL A 224 -8.08 -10.07 9.36
N GLY A 225 -7.29 -11.15 9.29
CA GLY A 225 -7.29 -12.22 10.30
C GLY A 225 -7.02 -11.71 11.72
N ALA A 226 -6.01 -10.85 11.90
CA ALA A 226 -5.67 -10.24 13.19
C ALA A 226 -6.72 -9.23 13.68
N LEU A 227 -7.40 -8.54 12.75
CA LEU A 227 -8.38 -7.50 13.04
C LEU A 227 -9.78 -8.02 13.31
N LYS A 228 -10.12 -9.28 12.99
CA LYS A 228 -11.43 -9.89 13.33
C LYS A 228 -11.80 -9.82 14.83
N ARG A 229 -10.84 -9.45 15.69
CA ARG A 229 -11.04 -9.20 17.13
C ARG A 229 -11.19 -7.70 17.50
N ARG A 230 -11.31 -6.78 16.53
CA ARG A 230 -11.24 -5.32 16.69
C ARG A 230 -12.32 -4.56 15.88
N HIS A 231 -12.66 -3.33 16.29
CA HIS A 231 -13.62 -2.45 15.61
C HIS A 231 -13.03 -1.80 14.35
N VAL A 232 -12.85 -2.58 13.28
CA VAL A 232 -12.60 -2.05 11.94
C VAL A 232 -13.93 -1.88 11.23
N SER A 233 -14.18 -0.68 10.70
CA SER A 233 -15.44 -0.34 10.04
C SER A 233 -15.46 -0.87 8.61
N ARG A 234 -14.38 -0.61 7.85
CA ARG A 234 -14.22 -1.04 6.46
C ARG A 234 -12.76 -1.24 6.07
N VAL A 235 -12.53 -2.14 5.12
CA VAL A 235 -11.29 -2.27 4.34
C VAL A 235 -11.59 -1.91 2.88
N ILE A 236 -11.02 -0.82 2.40
CA ILE A 236 -11.25 -0.26 1.06
C ILE A 236 -9.96 -0.33 0.27
N ALA A 237 -9.98 -0.99 -0.89
CA ALA A 237 -8.84 -1.07 -1.80
C ALA A 237 -8.96 -0.07 -2.95
N PHE A 238 -7.84 0.58 -3.25
CA PHE A 238 -7.59 1.34 -4.47
C PHE A 238 -6.43 0.66 -5.20
N PHE A 239 -6.76 0.05 -6.34
CA PHE A 239 -5.79 -0.68 -7.15
C PHE A 239 -5.52 0.06 -8.44
N SER A 240 -4.27 0.46 -8.65
CA SER A 240 -3.84 1.03 -9.92
C SER A 240 -3.62 -0.07 -10.95
N MET A 241 -4.35 0.01 -12.06
CA MET A 241 -4.17 -0.82 -13.26
C MET A 241 -3.28 -0.13 -14.31
N ALA A 242 -2.95 1.15 -14.10
CA ALA A 242 -2.26 1.95 -15.08
C ALA A 242 -0.78 1.54 -15.24
N SER A 243 -0.32 1.56 -16.50
CA SER A 243 1.08 1.50 -16.88
C SER A 243 1.56 2.90 -17.26
N PHE A 244 2.75 3.27 -16.79
CA PHE A 244 3.40 4.54 -17.13
C PHE A 244 4.67 4.33 -17.97
N ALA A 245 4.95 3.09 -18.38
CA ALA A 245 6.08 2.78 -19.26
C ALA A 245 5.94 3.48 -20.63
N PRO A 246 7.00 4.14 -21.14
CA PRO A 246 6.98 4.84 -22.42
C PRO A 246 7.06 3.92 -23.67
N ASP A 247 7.56 2.68 -23.53
CA ASP A 247 7.87 1.75 -24.64
C ASP A 247 7.31 0.32 -24.42
N ASP A 248 7.96 -0.72 -24.95
CA ASP A 248 7.64 -2.16 -24.84
C ASP A 248 7.40 -2.66 -23.40
N GLY A 249 7.92 -1.96 -22.39
CA GLY A 249 7.64 -2.24 -20.98
C GLY A 249 6.16 -2.11 -20.61
N ARG A 250 5.38 -1.38 -21.41
CA ARG A 250 3.94 -1.19 -21.21
C ARG A 250 3.16 -2.49 -21.33
N ALA A 251 3.46 -3.32 -22.34
CA ALA A 251 2.78 -4.61 -22.51
C ALA A 251 3.05 -5.54 -21.31
N ILE A 252 4.25 -5.48 -20.74
CA ILE A 252 4.63 -6.25 -19.55
C ILE A 252 3.86 -5.76 -18.32
N GLU A 253 3.79 -4.44 -18.10
CA GLU A 253 3.06 -3.84 -16.98
C GLU A 253 1.55 -4.09 -17.07
N GLU A 254 0.95 -3.97 -18.26
CA GLU A 254 -0.46 -4.28 -18.50
C GLU A 254 -0.76 -5.77 -18.28
N ALA A 255 0.07 -6.67 -18.82
CA ALA A 255 -0.06 -8.12 -18.57
C ALA A 255 0.07 -8.45 -17.07
N THR A 256 0.98 -7.77 -16.36
CA THR A 256 1.16 -7.91 -14.92
C THR A 256 -0.07 -7.44 -14.15
N ALA A 257 -0.70 -6.34 -14.56
CA ALA A 257 -1.92 -5.84 -13.95
C ALA A 257 -3.07 -6.85 -14.09
N HIS A 258 -3.27 -7.40 -15.29
CA HIS A 258 -4.28 -8.44 -15.53
C HIS A 258 -4.02 -9.72 -14.72
N MET A 259 -2.77 -10.19 -14.70
CA MET A 259 -2.38 -11.37 -13.92
C MET A 259 -2.60 -11.14 -12.42
N SER A 260 -2.17 -9.99 -11.89
CA SER A 260 -2.31 -9.66 -10.47
C SER A 260 -3.77 -9.49 -10.05
N LEU A 261 -4.60 -8.89 -10.91
CA LEU A 261 -6.03 -8.80 -10.68
C LEU A 261 -6.66 -10.19 -10.62
N ARG A 262 -6.37 -11.04 -11.61
CA ARG A 262 -6.90 -12.41 -11.65
C ARG A 262 -6.47 -13.24 -10.43
N GLU A 263 -5.21 -13.11 -10.03
CA GLU A 263 -4.70 -13.74 -8.81
C GLU A 263 -5.48 -13.27 -7.57
N LEU A 264 -5.69 -11.95 -7.42
CA LEU A 264 -6.48 -11.40 -6.31
C LEU A 264 -7.93 -11.86 -6.34
N GLU A 265 -8.56 -11.97 -7.51
CA GLU A 265 -9.94 -12.46 -7.62
C GLU A 265 -10.06 -13.91 -7.12
N VAL A 266 -9.12 -14.77 -7.53
CA VAL A 266 -9.05 -16.17 -7.07
C VAL A 266 -8.82 -16.23 -5.56
N LEU A 267 -7.85 -15.47 -5.07
CA LEU A 267 -7.44 -15.48 -3.66
C LEU A 267 -8.49 -14.89 -2.72
N THR A 268 -9.34 -13.97 -3.21
CA THR A 268 -10.40 -13.33 -2.42
C THR A 268 -11.80 -13.92 -2.68
N GLY A 269 -11.90 -14.94 -3.54
CA GLY A 269 -13.17 -15.66 -3.81
C GLY A 269 -14.16 -14.85 -4.63
N SER A 270 -13.66 -13.92 -5.45
CA SER A 270 -14.47 -13.12 -6.37
C SER A 270 -14.81 -13.87 -7.67
N VAL A 271 -14.09 -14.97 -7.93
CA VAL A 271 -14.38 -15.95 -9.00
C VAL A 271 -15.07 -17.17 -8.37
N GLY A 272 -15.92 -17.87 -9.13
CA GLY A 272 -16.50 -19.15 -8.68
C GLY A 272 -15.42 -20.18 -8.28
N GLN A 273 -15.76 -21.09 -7.37
CA GLN A 273 -14.83 -22.06 -6.77
C GLN A 273 -14.11 -22.98 -7.77
N ASP A 274 -14.62 -23.12 -9.00
CA ASP A 274 -14.09 -24.02 -10.02
C ASP A 274 -12.81 -23.51 -10.72
N ASP A 275 -12.42 -22.25 -10.48
CA ASP A 275 -11.28 -21.59 -11.14
C ASP A 275 -10.02 -21.51 -10.26
N HIS A 276 -9.93 -22.25 -9.15
CA HIS A 276 -8.73 -22.25 -8.30
C HIS A 276 -7.54 -22.92 -9.03
N PRO A 277 -6.50 -22.17 -9.44
CA PRO A 277 -5.38 -22.75 -10.14
C PRO A 277 -4.55 -23.57 -9.14
N ASP A 278 -4.45 -24.87 -9.40
CA ASP A 278 -3.63 -25.86 -8.68
C ASP A 278 -2.26 -25.34 -8.22
N LEU A 279 -1.61 -24.51 -9.04
CA LEU A 279 -0.29 -23.95 -8.75
C LEU A 279 -0.30 -23.02 -7.52
N LEU A 280 -1.32 -22.17 -7.38
CA LEU A 280 -1.42 -21.19 -6.30
C LEU A 280 -1.72 -21.87 -4.97
N SER A 281 -2.61 -22.87 -4.98
CA SER A 281 -2.91 -23.70 -3.81
C SER A 281 -1.66 -24.45 -3.33
N ARG A 282 -0.91 -25.09 -4.23
CA ARG A 282 0.36 -25.76 -3.88
C ARG A 282 1.37 -24.78 -3.29
N LEU A 283 1.52 -23.60 -3.89
CA LEU A 283 2.45 -22.59 -3.40
C LEU A 283 2.09 -22.10 -1.99
N ILE A 284 0.79 -21.93 -1.71
CA ILE A 284 0.30 -21.56 -0.38
C ILE A 284 0.51 -22.69 0.63
N ALA A 285 0.22 -23.94 0.24
CA ALA A 285 0.46 -25.12 1.06
C ALA A 285 1.92 -25.23 1.49
N ASP A 286 2.83 -25.08 0.52
CA ASP A 286 4.28 -25.21 0.73
C ASP A 286 4.85 -24.14 1.66
N CYS A 287 4.30 -22.92 1.64
CA CYS A 287 4.89 -21.77 2.33
C CYS A 287 4.19 -21.42 3.65
N GLY A 288 2.86 -21.58 3.69
CA GLY A 288 2.03 -21.20 4.83
C GLY A 288 1.36 -22.36 5.55
N GLY A 289 1.25 -23.53 4.90
CA GLY A 289 0.48 -24.67 5.40
C GLY A 289 -1.04 -24.42 5.44
N ALA A 290 -1.76 -25.35 6.04
CA ALA A 290 -3.24 -25.40 6.02
C ALA A 290 -3.93 -24.10 6.49
N VAL A 291 -3.33 -23.37 7.44
CA VAL A 291 -3.89 -22.10 7.96
C VAL A 291 -4.02 -21.03 6.88
N TRP A 292 -3.13 -21.01 5.88
CA TRP A 292 -3.18 -20.07 4.78
C TRP A 292 -4.08 -20.54 3.65
N GLU A 293 -4.16 -21.84 3.41
CA GLU A 293 -5.12 -22.42 2.46
C GLU A 293 -6.56 -22.09 2.86
N GLU A 294 -6.89 -22.18 4.15
CA GLU A 294 -8.20 -21.79 4.67
C GLU A 294 -8.55 -20.32 4.41
N ARG A 295 -7.59 -19.46 4.06
CA ARG A 295 -7.82 -18.04 3.77
C ARG A 295 -8.12 -17.77 2.30
N VAL A 296 -7.80 -18.71 1.42
CA VAL A 296 -8.15 -18.62 0.00
C VAL A 296 -9.66 -18.54 -0.13
N GLY A 297 -10.15 -17.69 -1.02
CA GLY A 297 -11.57 -17.50 -1.24
C GLY A 297 -12.27 -16.63 -0.18
N LYS A 298 -11.57 -16.19 0.88
CA LYS A 298 -12.15 -15.29 1.88
C LYS A 298 -12.08 -13.85 1.39
N ARG A 299 -13.22 -13.16 1.44
CA ARG A 299 -13.31 -11.73 1.15
C ARG A 299 -12.40 -10.93 2.09
N LEU A 300 -11.50 -10.13 1.51
CA LEU A 300 -10.57 -9.25 2.23
C LEU A 300 -11.01 -7.78 2.22
N PHE A 301 -11.71 -7.36 1.17
CA PHE A 301 -12.06 -5.97 0.92
C PHE A 301 -13.57 -5.80 0.94
N ASP A 302 -14.05 -4.80 1.67
CA ASP A 302 -15.46 -4.39 1.63
C ASP A 302 -15.77 -3.64 0.34
N MET A 303 -14.79 -2.91 -0.19
CA MET A 303 -14.91 -2.14 -1.43
C MET A 303 -13.58 -2.17 -2.19
N VAL A 304 -13.65 -2.30 -3.51
CA VAL A 304 -12.49 -2.28 -4.41
C VAL A 304 -12.74 -1.26 -5.51
N HIS A 305 -11.82 -0.32 -5.67
CA HIS A 305 -11.77 0.63 -6.77
C HIS A 305 -10.59 0.30 -7.66
N LEU A 306 -10.86 0.04 -8.93
CA LEU A 306 -9.83 -0.06 -9.96
C LEU A 306 -9.61 1.33 -10.54
N ILE A 307 -8.39 1.84 -10.41
CA ILE A 307 -7.97 3.13 -10.93
C ILE A 307 -7.16 2.85 -12.19
N ASP A 308 -7.67 3.34 -13.30
CA ASP A 308 -6.95 3.37 -14.57
C ASP A 308 -6.64 4.84 -14.93
N ARG A 309 -5.79 5.03 -15.93
CA ARG A 309 -5.57 6.35 -16.52
C ARG A 309 -6.91 6.88 -17.04
N GLU A 310 -7.35 8.03 -16.54
CA GLU A 310 -8.32 8.83 -17.29
C GLU A 310 -7.73 9.07 -18.69
N LYS A 311 -8.53 8.83 -19.73
CA LYS A 311 -8.21 9.29 -21.09
C LYS A 311 -7.66 10.71 -20.97
N SER A 312 -6.38 10.87 -21.27
CA SER A 312 -5.78 12.18 -21.39
C SER A 312 -6.61 12.91 -22.43
N ASN A 313 -7.41 13.86 -21.98
CA ASN A 313 -8.11 14.82 -22.82
C ASN A 313 -7.09 15.78 -23.48
N GLN A 314 -5.99 15.26 -24.01
CA GLN A 314 -5.11 16.00 -24.92
C GLN A 314 -5.90 16.49 -26.14
N ALA A 315 -6.98 15.79 -26.51
CA ALA A 315 -7.93 16.28 -27.52
C ALA A 315 -8.67 17.59 -27.12
N LEU A 316 -8.81 17.92 -25.83
CA LEU A 316 -9.39 19.21 -25.37
C LEU A 316 -8.33 20.31 -25.20
N ALA A 317 -7.04 19.96 -25.06
CA ALA A 317 -5.95 20.93 -25.03
C ALA A 317 -5.52 21.36 -26.44
N GLU A 318 -5.63 20.48 -27.43
CA GLU A 318 -5.30 20.79 -28.84
C GLU A 318 -6.43 21.51 -29.59
N SER A 319 -7.66 21.53 -29.06
CA SER A 319 -8.79 22.28 -29.64
C SER A 319 -8.97 23.69 -29.02
N ALA A 320 -7.99 24.14 -28.23
CA ALA A 320 -7.93 25.47 -27.64
C ALA A 320 -6.77 26.35 -28.16
N LEU A 321 -6.12 25.93 -29.25
CA LEU A 321 -5.19 26.73 -30.07
C LEU A 321 -5.76 26.88 -31.49
#